data_AF-A0A3E0J8C4-F1
#
_entry.id   AF-A0A3E0J8C4-F1
#
_cell.length_a   1.000
_cell.length_b   1.000
_cell.length_c   1.000
_cell.angle_alpha   90.00
_cell.angle_beta   90.00
_cell.angle_gamma   90.00
#
_symmetry.space_group_name_H-M   'P 1'
#
loop_
_entity.id
_entity.type
_entity.pdbx_description
1 polymer ?
#
loop_
_entity_poly.entity_id
_entity_poly.type
_entity_poly.pdbx_seq_one_letter_code
_entity_poly.pdbx_strand_id
1 'polypeptide(L)'
;MIVVAFMPILILLAVIIALSLLIKKSSRFGFGRGKAGLWMLISYSVLLVVSTVIFLAIPLGSIELKGQEKKEEQKSQRFYEAVQEGKLDEIEEWRIHEWSFPFDEEQLILQVLENDVNGINIFVERTDDLTETVEGFYYQTPLMINGYEVEEKYMPAVSMDMTTLSIYPGEKLNLKYKMFGSEFPFRLFHKENGSMWGDTTVSHWNGTALYIRVPEGLDVVGDQNAYTEVDPS
;
A
#
# COMPACT_ATOMS: atom_id res chain seq x y z
N MET A 1 -6.55 27.52 16.73
CA MET A 1 -7.09 26.34 16.01
C MET A 1 -8.52 26.02 16.42
N ILE A 2 -8.83 25.92 17.72
CA ILE A 2 -10.20 25.75 18.25
C ILE A 2 -11.22 26.77 17.69
N VAL A 3 -10.91 28.07 17.69
CA VAL A 3 -11.84 29.11 17.20
C VAL A 3 -12.20 28.95 15.71
N VAL A 4 -11.27 28.44 14.89
CA VAL A 4 -11.51 28.21 13.46
C VAL A 4 -12.43 27.01 13.25
N ALA A 5 -12.31 25.98 14.09
CA ALA A 5 -13.18 24.80 14.04
C ALA A 5 -14.64 25.12 14.37
N PHE A 6 -14.89 26.11 15.24
CA PHE A 6 -16.25 26.54 15.60
C PHE A 6 -16.82 27.63 14.67
N MET A 7 -16.02 28.19 13.77
CA MET A 7 -16.46 29.26 12.86
C MET A 7 -17.67 28.85 11.98
N PRO A 8 -17.73 27.65 11.37
CA PRO A 8 -18.89 27.24 10.57
C PRO A 8 -20.18 27.15 11.40
N ILE A 9 -20.06 26.71 12.66
CA ILE A 9 -21.18 26.57 13.60
C ILE A 9 -21.68 27.95 14.02
N LEU A 10 -20.78 28.90 14.30
CA LEU A 10 -21.13 30.28 14.63
C LEU A 10 -21.80 31.00 13.46
N ILE A 11 -21.34 30.77 12.22
CA ILE A 11 -21.97 31.31 11.01
C ILE A 11 -23.37 30.72 10.83
N LEU A 12 -23.53 29.40 10.98
CA LEU A 12 -24.82 28.74 10.87
C LEU A 12 -25.81 29.23 11.94
N LEU A 13 -25.34 29.41 13.18
CA LEU A 13 -26.14 29.99 14.26
C LEU A 13 -26.56 31.44 13.94
N ALA A 14 -25.63 32.25 13.43
CA ALA A 14 -25.91 33.63 13.02
C ALA A 14 -26.95 33.69 11.89
N VAL A 15 -26.88 32.79 10.91
CA VAL A 15 -27.86 32.68 9.82
C VAL A 15 -29.24 32.28 10.34
N ILE A 16 -29.32 31.33 11.27
CA ILE A 16 -30.58 30.94 11.92
C ILE A 16 -31.18 32.11 12.70
N ILE A 17 -30.36 32.82 13.48
CA ILE A 17 -30.80 34.00 14.24
C ILE A 17 -31.29 35.08 13.27
N ALA A 18 -30.55 35.40 12.22
CA ALA A 18 -30.94 36.38 11.22
C ALA A 18 -32.26 36.02 10.53
N LEU A 19 -32.44 34.76 10.10
CA LEU A 19 -33.69 34.27 9.53
C LEU A 19 -34.85 34.38 10.53
N SER A 20 -34.63 34.02 11.79
CA SER A 20 -35.66 34.10 12.85
C SER A 20 -36.12 35.54 13.12
N LEU A 21 -35.21 36.50 13.05
CA LEU A 21 -35.49 37.93 13.23
C LEU A 21 -36.22 38.52 12.01
N LEU A 22 -35.85 38.10 10.79
CA LEU A 22 -36.52 38.50 9.55
C LEU A 22 -37.98 37.98 9.50
N ILE A 23 -38.22 36.75 9.97
CA ILE A 23 -39.56 36.16 10.03
C ILE A 23 -40.45 36.91 11.04
N LYS A 24 -39.91 37.39 12.18
CA LYS A 24 -40.66 38.17 13.17
C LYS A 24 -41.21 39.50 12.63
N LYS A 25 -40.57 40.10 11.62
CA LYS A 25 -40.98 41.39 11.04
C LYS A 25 -42.10 41.27 10.00
N SER A 26 -42.37 40.07 9.49
CA SER A 26 -43.40 39.79 8.49
C SER A 26 -44.69 39.24 9.12
N SER A 27 -45.32 39.99 10.03
CA SER A 27 -46.50 39.56 10.79
C SER A 27 -47.83 39.61 10.02
N ARG A 28 -47.84 39.34 8.70
CA ARG A 28 -49.07 39.16 7.90
C ARG A 28 -49.16 37.81 7.19
N PHE A 29 -48.51 36.77 7.72
CA PHE A 29 -48.75 35.42 7.23
C PHE A 29 -49.37 34.57 8.32
N GLY A 30 -50.65 34.24 8.11
CA GLY A 30 -51.51 33.54 9.04
C GLY A 30 -50.93 32.22 9.52
N PHE A 31 -51.30 31.89 10.75
CA PHE A 31 -50.94 30.67 11.41
C PHE A 31 -51.48 29.45 10.64
N GLY A 32 -50.57 28.54 10.30
CA GLY A 32 -50.92 27.22 9.75
C GLY A 32 -49.72 26.40 9.30
N ARG A 33 -48.63 27.04 8.88
CA ARG A 33 -47.44 26.32 8.31
C ARG A 33 -46.06 26.77 8.80
N GLY A 34 -45.93 27.90 9.52
CA GLY A 34 -44.63 28.47 9.91
C GLY A 34 -44.03 27.96 11.24
N LYS A 35 -44.85 27.65 12.25
CA LYS A 35 -44.34 27.17 13.55
C LYS A 35 -43.77 25.75 13.48
N ALA A 36 -44.39 24.88 12.70
CA ALA A 36 -43.87 23.53 12.47
C ALA A 36 -42.51 23.56 11.77
N GLY A 37 -42.34 24.42 10.76
CA GLY A 37 -41.06 24.64 10.10
C GLY A 37 -39.99 25.20 11.03
N LEU A 38 -40.35 26.16 11.90
CA LEU A 38 -39.44 26.69 12.92
C LEU A 38 -39.01 25.60 13.92
N TRP A 39 -39.95 24.78 14.39
CA TRP A 39 -39.67 23.67 15.31
C TRP A 39 -38.85 22.55 14.67
N MET A 40 -39.09 22.23 13.40
CA MET A 40 -38.25 21.30 12.64
C MET A 40 -36.83 21.85 12.46
N LEU A 41 -36.69 23.13 12.16
CA LEU A 41 -35.38 23.78 12.02
C LEU A 41 -34.62 23.80 13.35
N ILE A 42 -35.30 24.15 14.45
CA ILE A 42 -34.70 24.11 15.79
C ILE A 42 -34.28 22.68 16.14
N SER A 43 -35.16 21.69 15.94
CA SER A 43 -34.86 20.27 16.20
C SER A 43 -33.66 19.78 15.38
N TYR A 44 -33.62 20.09 14.09
CA TYR A 44 -32.51 19.75 13.21
C TYR A 44 -31.20 20.43 13.63
N SER A 45 -31.27 21.70 14.05
CA SER A 45 -30.10 22.45 14.52
C SER A 45 -29.56 21.88 15.83
N VAL A 46 -30.44 21.52 16.76
CA VAL A 46 -30.06 20.83 17.99
C VAL A 46 -29.42 19.47 17.68
N LEU A 47 -30.01 18.71 16.76
CA LEU A 47 -29.48 17.42 16.32
C LEU A 47 -28.08 17.55 15.69
N LEU A 48 -27.84 18.58 14.87
CA LEU A 48 -26.52 18.89 14.32
C LEU A 48 -25.50 19.26 15.40
N VAL A 49 -25.88 20.09 16.37
CA VAL A 49 -25.00 20.48 17.48
C VAL A 49 -24.65 19.27 18.32
N VAL A 50 -25.64 18.44 18.68
CA VAL A 50 -25.43 17.20 19.44
C VAL A 50 -24.54 16.23 18.67
N SER A 51 -24.79 16.02 17.38
CA SER A 51 -23.95 15.18 16.52
C SER A 51 -22.51 15.68 16.45
N THR A 52 -22.30 17.00 16.40
CA THR A 52 -20.97 17.61 16.42
C THR A 52 -20.27 17.41 17.77
N VAL A 53 -20.98 17.60 18.88
CA VAL A 53 -20.41 17.37 20.22
C VAL A 53 -20.03 15.90 20.39
N ILE A 54 -20.89 14.97 19.95
CA ILE A 54 -20.59 13.54 19.94
C ILE A 54 -19.37 13.27 19.06
N PHE A 55 -19.31 13.82 17.86
CA PHE A 55 -18.17 13.66 16.95
C PHE A 55 -16.85 14.16 17.55
N LEU A 56 -16.86 15.30 18.26
CA LEU A 56 -15.67 15.83 18.94
C LEU A 56 -15.32 15.07 20.23
N ALA A 57 -16.30 14.45 20.88
CA ALA A 57 -16.10 13.64 22.08
C ALA A 57 -15.68 12.20 21.76
N ILE A 58 -15.92 11.73 20.52
CA ILE A 58 -15.33 10.51 20.02
C ILE A 58 -13.82 10.78 19.94
N PRO A 59 -12.97 10.01 20.64
CA PRO A 59 -11.55 10.00 20.36
C PRO A 59 -11.41 9.36 18.98
N LEU A 60 -11.55 10.19 17.95
CA LEU A 60 -10.95 9.91 16.66
C LEU A 60 -9.47 9.94 16.99
N GLY A 61 -8.92 8.77 17.34
CA GLY A 61 -7.50 8.58 17.25
C GLY A 61 -7.16 9.07 15.86
N SER A 62 -6.50 10.22 15.78
CA SER A 62 -5.68 10.51 14.64
C SER A 62 -4.69 9.36 14.63
N ILE A 63 -5.06 8.28 13.96
CA ILE A 63 -4.10 7.44 13.29
C ILE A 63 -3.51 8.45 12.32
N GLU A 64 -2.47 9.15 12.79
CA GLU A 64 -1.64 9.95 11.95
C GLU A 64 -1.14 8.96 10.90
N LEU A 65 -1.80 8.94 9.74
CA LEU A 65 -1.31 8.31 8.51
C LEU A 65 -0.06 9.06 7.99
N LYS A 66 0.57 9.88 8.84
CA LYS A 66 1.86 10.51 8.63
C LYS A 66 2.92 9.62 9.24
N GLY A 67 3.48 8.71 8.44
CA GLY A 67 4.83 8.24 8.71
C GLY A 67 5.20 6.82 8.34
N GLN A 68 4.28 5.99 7.84
CA GLN A 68 4.66 4.65 7.35
C GLN A 68 5.15 4.68 5.90
N GLU A 69 4.47 5.36 4.97
CA GLU A 69 4.87 5.35 3.54
C GLU A 69 6.35 5.72 3.30
N LYS A 70 6.84 6.81 3.90
CA LYS A 70 8.26 7.20 3.76
C LYS A 70 9.26 6.23 4.39
N LYS A 71 8.87 5.53 5.46
CA LYS A 71 9.74 4.54 6.11
C LYS A 71 9.79 3.26 5.29
N GLU A 72 8.65 2.86 4.72
CA GLU A 72 8.57 1.65 3.89
C GLU A 72 9.24 1.84 2.53
N GLU A 73 9.16 3.03 1.91
CA GLU A 73 9.92 3.37 0.69
C GLU A 73 11.43 3.25 0.92
N GLN A 74 11.94 3.72 2.07
CA GLN A 74 13.34 3.56 2.45
C GLN A 74 13.72 2.10 2.71
N LYS A 75 12.82 1.28 3.27
CA LYS A 75 13.07 -0.15 3.44
C LYS A 75 13.13 -0.88 2.11
N SER A 76 12.24 -0.57 1.18
CA SER A 76 12.25 -1.16 -0.16
C SER A 76 13.52 -0.80 -0.93
N GLN A 77 14.01 0.44 -0.82
CA GLN A 77 15.30 0.83 -1.40
C GLN A 77 16.46 0.05 -0.78
N ARG A 78 16.54 0.00 0.55
CA ARG A 78 17.57 -0.78 1.26
C ARG A 78 17.52 -2.27 0.91
N PHE A 79 16.33 -2.82 0.73
CA PHE A 79 16.16 -4.20 0.29
C PHE A 79 16.83 -4.44 -1.06
N TYR A 80 16.55 -3.61 -2.07
CA TYR A 80 17.16 -3.77 -3.39
C TYR A 80 18.66 -3.48 -3.39
N GLU A 81 19.12 -2.51 -2.59
CA GLU A 81 20.56 -2.26 -2.39
C GLU A 81 21.25 -3.49 -1.79
N ALA A 82 20.71 -4.08 -0.72
CA ALA A 82 21.28 -5.28 -0.10
C ALA A 82 21.29 -6.49 -1.04
N VAL A 83 20.22 -6.68 -1.82
CA VAL A 83 20.15 -7.74 -2.85
C VAL A 83 21.19 -7.51 -3.95
N GLN A 84 21.38 -6.27 -4.41
CA GLN A 84 22.37 -5.95 -5.45
C GLN A 84 23.82 -6.03 -4.96
N GLU A 85 24.05 -5.81 -3.67
CA GLU A 85 25.37 -5.89 -3.03
C GLU A 85 25.67 -7.30 -2.47
N GLY A 86 24.80 -8.29 -2.67
CA GLY A 86 24.99 -9.65 -2.14
C GLY A 86 24.90 -9.79 -0.62
N LYS A 87 24.41 -8.77 0.09
CA LYS A 87 24.32 -8.73 1.56
C LYS A 87 23.07 -9.44 2.07
N LEU A 88 22.99 -10.75 1.81
CA LEU A 88 21.82 -11.57 2.14
C LEU A 88 21.50 -11.60 3.65
N ASP A 89 22.51 -11.49 4.51
CA ASP A 89 22.34 -11.44 5.98
C ASP A 89 21.46 -10.28 6.45
N GLU A 90 21.42 -9.16 5.72
CA GLU A 90 20.63 -7.98 6.07
C GLU A 90 19.13 -8.15 5.74
N ILE A 91 18.79 -9.08 4.85
CA ILE A 91 17.43 -9.29 4.31
C ILE A 91 16.84 -10.64 4.70
N GLU A 92 17.52 -11.38 5.58
CA GLU A 92 17.13 -12.74 5.99
C GLU A 92 15.73 -12.80 6.59
N GLU A 93 15.29 -11.75 7.28
CA GLU A 93 13.95 -11.64 7.84
C GLU A 93 12.82 -11.66 6.79
N TRP A 94 13.15 -11.39 5.52
CA TRP A 94 12.21 -11.37 4.40
C TRP A 94 12.30 -12.62 3.52
N ARG A 95 13.12 -13.62 3.90
CA ARG A 95 13.20 -14.91 3.20
C ARG A 95 11.87 -15.66 3.35
N ILE A 96 11.26 -16.01 2.23
CA ILE A 96 10.03 -16.81 2.17
C ILE A 96 10.33 -18.27 1.89
N HIS A 97 11.22 -18.52 0.93
CA HIS A 97 11.48 -19.86 0.44
C HIS A 97 12.91 -20.02 -0.04
N GLU A 98 13.35 -21.28 -0.01
CA GLU A 98 14.68 -21.70 -0.40
C GLU A 98 14.56 -22.98 -1.23
N TRP A 99 15.26 -23.00 -2.36
CA TRP A 99 15.46 -24.16 -3.20
C TRP A 99 16.94 -24.52 -3.20
N SER A 100 17.23 -25.81 -3.18
CA SER A 100 18.56 -26.34 -3.38
C SER A 100 18.46 -27.49 -4.38
N PHE A 101 19.19 -27.38 -5.47
CA PHE A 101 19.21 -28.36 -6.54
C PHE A 101 20.64 -28.89 -6.70
N PRO A 102 20.85 -30.22 -6.66
CA PRO A 102 22.13 -30.79 -7.09
C PRO A 102 22.31 -30.50 -8.58
N PHE A 103 23.50 -30.05 -8.96
CA PHE A 103 23.82 -29.63 -10.32
C PHE A 103 25.31 -29.81 -10.60
N ASP A 104 25.66 -30.70 -11.52
CA ASP A 104 27.03 -31.09 -11.87
C ASP A 104 27.41 -30.79 -13.33
N GLU A 105 26.54 -30.09 -14.06
CA GLU A 105 26.74 -29.76 -15.46
C GLU A 105 27.53 -28.45 -15.65
N GLU A 106 28.16 -28.26 -16.80
CA GLU A 106 28.99 -27.07 -17.09
C GLU A 106 28.15 -25.82 -17.41
N GLN A 107 26.87 -25.99 -17.76
CA GLN A 107 26.02 -24.91 -18.23
C GLN A 107 24.60 -25.02 -17.66
N LEU A 108 24.12 -23.92 -17.08
CA LEU A 108 22.77 -23.72 -16.59
C LEU A 108 21.97 -22.84 -17.54
N ILE A 109 20.82 -23.34 -18.00
CA ILE A 109 19.88 -22.59 -18.84
C ILE A 109 18.81 -21.97 -17.94
N LEU A 110 18.77 -20.65 -17.85
CA LEU A 110 17.73 -19.91 -17.14
C LEU A 110 16.54 -19.64 -18.08
N GLN A 111 15.40 -20.26 -17.79
CA GLN A 111 14.17 -20.06 -18.56
C GLN A 111 13.11 -19.36 -17.71
N VAL A 112 12.79 -18.12 -18.08
CA VAL A 112 11.72 -17.32 -17.44
C VAL A 112 10.50 -17.30 -18.34
N LEU A 113 9.42 -17.95 -17.91
CA LEU A 113 8.20 -18.09 -18.70
C LEU A 113 7.21 -16.97 -18.36
N GLU A 114 6.95 -16.07 -19.31
CA GLU A 114 6.03 -14.92 -19.18
C GLU A 114 6.30 -13.99 -17.98
N ASN A 115 7.17 -13.00 -18.17
CA ASN A 115 7.26 -11.83 -17.30
C ASN A 115 6.32 -10.74 -17.84
N ASP A 116 5.12 -10.62 -17.26
CA ASP A 116 4.26 -9.43 -17.44
C ASP A 116 4.94 -8.20 -16.78
N VAL A 117 4.32 -7.02 -16.87
CA VAL A 117 4.81 -5.73 -16.35
C VAL A 117 5.15 -5.75 -14.84
N ASN A 118 4.76 -6.79 -14.09
CA ASN A 118 5.12 -7.07 -12.69
C ASN A 118 5.98 -8.32 -12.55
N GLY A 119 7.02 -8.41 -13.37
CA GLY A 119 7.90 -9.57 -13.42
C GLY A 119 8.65 -9.84 -12.12
N ILE A 120 9.09 -11.08 -11.92
CA ILE A 120 9.96 -11.45 -10.81
C ILE A 120 11.35 -10.86 -11.08
N ASN A 121 11.90 -10.10 -10.14
CA ASN A 121 13.28 -9.64 -10.24
C ASN A 121 14.22 -10.81 -9.91
N ILE A 122 15.03 -11.23 -10.88
CA ILE A 122 15.95 -12.36 -10.73
C ILE A 122 17.37 -11.82 -10.62
N PHE A 123 18.08 -12.27 -9.60
CA PHE A 123 19.46 -11.93 -9.32
C PHE A 123 20.29 -13.21 -9.33
N VAL A 124 21.45 -13.18 -9.97
CA VAL A 124 22.35 -14.33 -10.07
C VAL A 124 23.70 -13.94 -9.50
N GLU A 125 24.12 -14.65 -8.45
CA GLU A 125 25.44 -14.50 -7.83
C GLU A 125 26.29 -15.73 -8.14
N ARG A 126 27.56 -15.48 -8.48
CA ARG A 126 28.59 -16.49 -8.63
C ARG A 126 29.39 -16.57 -7.34
N THR A 127 29.46 -17.75 -6.73
CA THR A 127 30.14 -17.96 -5.45
C THR A 127 31.04 -19.18 -5.50
N ASP A 128 32.13 -19.14 -4.74
CA ASP A 128 33.07 -20.25 -4.52
C ASP A 128 32.63 -21.20 -3.39
N ASP A 129 31.62 -20.80 -2.60
CA ASP A 129 31.03 -21.63 -1.54
C ASP A 129 30.27 -22.86 -2.08
N LEU A 130 29.87 -22.82 -3.35
CA LEU A 130 29.08 -23.87 -4.00
C LEU A 130 29.91 -24.56 -5.08
N THR A 131 29.86 -25.89 -5.12
CA THR A 131 30.54 -26.68 -6.15
C THR A 131 29.58 -27.43 -7.07
N GLU A 132 28.67 -28.22 -6.51
CA GLU A 132 27.79 -29.14 -7.26
C GLU A 132 26.31 -28.88 -6.94
N THR A 133 26.00 -27.63 -6.61
CA THR A 133 24.67 -27.23 -6.15
C THR A 133 24.34 -25.83 -6.64
N VAL A 134 23.10 -25.66 -7.09
CA VAL A 134 22.49 -24.36 -7.38
C VAL A 134 21.47 -24.09 -6.29
N GLU A 135 21.58 -22.92 -5.66
CA GLU A 135 20.65 -22.49 -4.61
C GLU A 135 19.79 -21.33 -5.12
N GLY A 136 18.53 -21.30 -4.70
CA GLY A 136 17.59 -20.22 -4.99
C GLY A 136 16.93 -19.74 -3.71
N PHE A 137 16.87 -18.44 -3.51
CA PHE A 137 16.26 -17.81 -2.34
C PHE A 137 15.23 -16.80 -2.83
N TYR A 138 13.99 -16.92 -2.36
CA TYR A 138 12.96 -15.94 -2.66
C TYR A 138 12.70 -15.06 -1.46
N TYR A 139 12.87 -13.75 -1.67
CA TYR A 139 12.65 -12.71 -0.69
C TYR A 139 11.45 -11.85 -1.09
N GLN A 140 10.65 -11.46 -0.10
CA GLN A 140 9.51 -10.56 -0.29
C GLN A 140 9.35 -9.68 0.94
N THR A 141 9.41 -8.36 0.75
CA THR A 141 9.06 -7.39 1.81
C THR A 141 7.54 -7.36 2.04
N PRO A 142 7.07 -6.90 3.21
CA PRO A 142 5.65 -6.75 3.47
C PRO A 142 4.92 -5.93 2.39
N LEU A 143 3.75 -6.39 1.97
CA LEU A 143 2.93 -5.69 0.99
C LEU A 143 2.13 -4.57 1.67
N MET A 144 2.31 -3.33 1.20
CA MET A 144 1.60 -2.18 1.74
C MET A 144 0.49 -1.71 0.81
N ILE A 145 -0.75 -1.67 1.28
CA ILE A 145 -1.91 -1.14 0.55
C ILE A 145 -2.51 0.03 1.35
N ASN A 146 -2.41 1.25 0.79
CA ASN A 146 -2.91 2.48 1.43
C ASN A 146 -2.40 2.66 2.88
N GLY A 147 -1.12 2.34 3.11
CA GLY A 147 -0.47 2.42 4.42
C GLY A 147 -0.77 1.27 5.39
N TYR A 148 -1.55 0.27 4.96
CA TYR A 148 -1.80 -0.94 5.75
C TYR A 148 -0.97 -2.10 5.22
N GLU A 149 -0.31 -2.80 6.14
CA GLU A 149 0.38 -4.04 5.84
C GLU A 149 -0.64 -5.16 5.56
N VAL A 150 -0.40 -5.92 4.50
CA VAL A 150 -1.18 -7.08 4.12
C VAL A 150 -0.29 -8.31 4.29
N GLU A 151 -0.71 -9.21 5.19
CA GLU A 151 -0.03 -10.48 5.48
C GLU A 151 -0.27 -11.51 4.38
N GLU A 152 0.08 -11.19 3.14
CA GLU A 152 -0.10 -12.09 2.00
C GLU A 152 1.25 -12.33 1.32
N LYS A 153 1.60 -13.61 1.23
CA LYS A 153 2.85 -14.09 0.65
C LYS A 153 2.56 -14.82 -0.64
N TYR A 154 3.31 -14.51 -1.68
CA TYR A 154 3.21 -15.21 -2.96
C TYR A 154 4.62 -15.49 -3.46
N MET A 155 4.82 -16.67 -4.05
CA MET A 155 6.13 -17.09 -4.52
C MET A 155 6.03 -17.65 -5.94
N PRO A 156 7.10 -17.51 -6.74
CA PRO A 156 7.19 -18.20 -8.02
C PRO A 156 7.28 -19.71 -7.81
N ALA A 157 6.92 -20.45 -8.85
CA ALA A 157 7.30 -21.86 -8.93
C ALA A 157 8.65 -21.95 -9.65
N VAL A 158 9.61 -22.61 -9.01
CA VAL A 158 10.94 -22.84 -9.56
C VAL A 158 11.14 -24.35 -9.68
N SER A 159 11.54 -24.81 -10.86
CA SER A 159 11.83 -26.23 -11.11
C SER A 159 13.08 -26.40 -11.93
N MET A 160 13.92 -27.36 -11.54
CA MET A 160 15.10 -27.76 -12.29
C MET A 160 14.77 -29.01 -13.13
N ASP A 161 15.11 -28.98 -14.42
CA ASP A 161 15.07 -30.14 -15.32
C ASP A 161 16.42 -30.31 -16.02
N MET A 162 17.21 -31.29 -15.57
CA MET A 162 18.60 -31.57 -15.97
C MET A 162 19.49 -30.32 -15.97
N THR A 163 19.52 -29.55 -17.06
CA THR A 163 20.32 -28.33 -17.24
C THR A 163 19.51 -27.04 -17.17
N THR A 164 18.18 -27.11 -17.10
CA THR A 164 17.30 -25.95 -17.25
C THR A 164 16.60 -25.61 -15.94
N LEU A 165 16.83 -24.40 -15.44
CA LEU A 165 16.09 -23.81 -14.33
C LEU A 165 14.92 -23.01 -14.88
N SER A 166 13.73 -23.58 -14.75
CA SER A 166 12.47 -22.96 -15.18
C SER A 166 11.83 -22.18 -14.04
N ILE A 167 11.55 -20.91 -14.29
CA ILE A 167 10.90 -19.99 -13.36
C ILE A 167 9.54 -19.63 -13.93
N TYR A 168 8.50 -19.96 -13.18
CA TYR A 168 7.11 -19.69 -13.53
C TYR A 168 6.54 -18.61 -12.61
N PRO A 169 5.70 -17.70 -13.14
CA PRO A 169 4.95 -16.77 -12.31
C PRO A 169 4.11 -17.57 -11.33
N GLY A 170 4.13 -17.12 -10.06
CA GLY A 170 3.30 -17.70 -9.01
C GLY A 170 1.80 -17.54 -9.28
N GLU A 171 0.98 -18.12 -8.43
CA GLU A 171 -0.47 -17.97 -8.54
C GLU A 171 -0.88 -16.48 -8.45
N LYS A 172 -1.76 -16.05 -9.35
CA LYS A 172 -2.32 -14.69 -9.32
C LYS A 172 -3.19 -14.52 -8.08
N LEU A 173 -2.73 -13.71 -7.14
CA LEU A 173 -3.46 -13.44 -5.91
C LEU A 173 -4.54 -12.36 -6.13
N ASN A 174 -5.80 -12.75 -5.97
CA ASN A 174 -6.94 -11.84 -6.06
C ASN A 174 -7.28 -11.23 -4.69
N LEU A 175 -6.62 -10.13 -4.34
CA LEU A 175 -6.87 -9.42 -3.10
C LEU A 175 -8.19 -8.62 -3.17
N LYS A 176 -9.13 -8.93 -2.28
CA LYS A 176 -10.40 -8.19 -2.11
C LYS A 176 -10.43 -7.53 -0.74
N TYR A 177 -10.26 -6.22 -0.71
CA TYR A 177 -10.34 -5.44 0.52
C TYR A 177 -11.53 -4.48 0.52
N LYS A 178 -11.98 -4.09 1.72
CA LYS A 178 -12.97 -3.04 1.94
C LYS A 178 -12.32 -1.97 2.80
N MET A 179 -12.34 -0.73 2.35
CA MET A 179 -11.80 0.40 3.11
C MET A 179 -12.89 1.42 3.37
N PHE A 180 -12.86 2.01 4.56
CA PHE A 180 -13.70 3.14 4.92
C PHE A 180 -12.99 4.42 4.47
N GLY A 181 -13.53 5.06 3.44
CA GLY A 181 -13.12 6.41 3.08
C GLY A 181 -14.01 7.44 3.77
N SER A 182 -13.51 8.66 3.97
CA SER A 182 -14.31 9.78 4.47
C SER A 182 -15.54 10.03 3.61
N GLU A 183 -16.63 10.57 4.15
CA GLU A 183 -17.82 10.87 3.35
C GLU A 183 -17.56 12.07 2.42
N PHE A 184 -18.29 12.12 1.29
CA PHE A 184 -18.08 13.12 0.23
C PHE A 184 -17.92 14.58 0.72
N PRO A 185 -18.72 15.09 1.69
CA PRO A 185 -18.58 16.47 2.14
C PRO A 185 -17.26 16.77 2.85
N PHE A 186 -16.69 15.79 3.57
CA PHE A 186 -15.45 15.95 4.34
C PHE A 186 -14.19 15.83 3.47
N ARG A 187 -14.30 15.19 2.30
CA ARG A 187 -13.21 15.08 1.32
C ARG A 187 -12.85 16.42 0.67
N LEU A 188 -13.84 17.31 0.49
CA LEU A 188 -13.64 18.63 -0.12
C LEU A 188 -12.77 19.57 0.71
N PHE A 189 -12.59 19.28 2.00
CA PHE A 189 -11.80 20.09 2.94
C PHE A 189 -10.48 19.44 3.34
N HIS A 190 -10.19 18.22 2.87
CA HIS A 190 -8.87 17.61 3.09
C HIS A 190 -7.82 18.31 2.23
N LYS A 191 -6.82 18.87 2.91
CA LYS A 191 -5.77 19.74 2.34
C LYS A 191 -4.58 18.96 1.78
N GLU A 192 -4.54 17.64 1.94
CA GLU A 192 -3.49 16.77 1.43
C GLU A 192 -4.02 16.02 0.21
N ASN A 193 -3.54 16.47 -0.95
CA ASN A 193 -3.52 15.83 -2.26
C ASN A 193 -4.88 15.59 -2.92
N GLY A 194 -5.10 16.30 -4.03
CA GLY A 194 -6.26 16.17 -4.91
C GLY A 194 -6.33 14.84 -5.67
N SER A 195 -6.37 13.71 -4.97
CA SER A 195 -6.82 12.43 -5.53
C SER A 195 -8.35 12.46 -5.66
N MET A 196 -8.80 13.17 -6.70
CA MET A 196 -10.15 12.97 -7.23
C MET A 196 -10.26 11.52 -7.67
N TRP A 197 -11.27 10.80 -7.18
CA TRP A 197 -11.89 9.64 -7.83
C TRP A 197 -10.93 8.61 -8.44
N GLY A 198 -10.69 7.51 -7.71
CA GLY A 198 -10.24 6.26 -8.34
C GLY A 198 -8.74 5.97 -8.30
N ASP A 199 -7.91 6.88 -7.82
CA ASP A 199 -6.54 6.53 -7.45
C ASP A 199 -6.58 5.78 -6.11
N THR A 200 -6.99 4.52 -6.14
CA THR A 200 -6.27 3.53 -5.35
C THR A 200 -4.86 3.57 -5.89
N THR A 201 -4.03 4.45 -5.37
CA THR A 201 -2.58 4.28 -5.40
C THR A 201 -2.36 2.96 -4.70
N VAL A 202 -2.41 1.87 -5.47
CA VAL A 202 -1.74 0.64 -5.12
C VAL A 202 -0.29 1.07 -5.08
N SER A 203 0.16 1.46 -3.90
CA SER A 203 1.56 1.70 -3.61
C SER A 203 2.22 0.35 -3.80
N HIS A 204 2.66 0.06 -5.03
CA HIS A 204 3.46 -1.11 -5.37
C HIS A 204 4.84 -0.96 -4.71
N TRP A 205 4.88 -1.00 -3.38
CA TRP A 205 6.11 -1.11 -2.60
C TRP A 205 6.11 -2.47 -1.94
N ASN A 206 6.27 -3.49 -2.77
CA ASN A 206 6.81 -4.76 -2.34
C ASN A 206 8.12 -4.98 -3.08
N GLY A 207 9.21 -5.03 -2.32
CA GLY A 207 10.47 -5.54 -2.84
C GLY A 207 10.36 -7.05 -2.97
N THR A 208 10.46 -7.57 -4.19
CA THR A 208 10.60 -9.00 -4.44
C THR A 208 11.90 -9.28 -5.18
N ALA A 209 12.56 -10.36 -4.79
CA ALA A 209 13.79 -10.83 -5.44
C ALA A 209 13.86 -12.36 -5.38
N LEU A 210 14.11 -12.98 -6.52
CA LEU A 210 14.58 -14.35 -6.62
C LEU A 210 16.09 -14.31 -6.81
N TYR A 211 16.82 -14.66 -5.76
CA TYR A 211 18.27 -14.65 -5.74
C TYR A 211 18.80 -16.06 -5.96
N ILE A 212 19.63 -16.25 -6.97
CA ILE A 212 20.12 -17.56 -7.40
C ILE A 212 21.63 -17.57 -7.21
N ARG A 213 22.14 -18.47 -6.37
CA ARG A 213 23.58 -18.68 -6.19
C ARG A 213 24.02 -19.85 -7.06
N VAL A 214 25.04 -19.60 -7.87
CA VAL A 214 25.67 -20.61 -8.73
C VAL A 214 27.17 -20.71 -8.44
N PRO A 215 27.80 -21.88 -8.67
CA PRO A 215 29.25 -22.02 -8.65
C PRO A 215 29.95 -21.03 -9.59
N GLU A 216 31.11 -20.49 -9.18
CA GLU A 216 31.85 -19.46 -9.94
C GLU A 216 32.16 -19.87 -11.40
N GLY A 217 32.44 -21.16 -11.62
CA GLY A 217 32.77 -21.71 -12.95
C GLY A 217 31.58 -22.10 -13.84
N LEU A 218 30.34 -21.95 -13.37
CA LEU A 218 29.16 -22.41 -14.09
C LEU A 218 28.72 -21.39 -15.17
N ASP A 219 28.57 -21.80 -16.43
CA ASP A 219 28.05 -20.89 -17.46
C ASP A 219 26.54 -20.72 -17.33
N VAL A 220 26.03 -19.50 -17.19
CA VAL A 220 24.60 -19.21 -17.01
C VAL A 220 24.07 -18.56 -18.27
N VAL A 221 23.22 -19.28 -19.00
CA VAL A 221 22.66 -18.83 -20.28
C VAL A 221 21.18 -18.51 -20.11
N GLY A 222 20.79 -17.28 -20.41
CA GLY A 222 19.41 -16.82 -20.36
C GLY A 222 19.20 -15.59 -21.24
N ASP A 223 17.96 -15.10 -21.30
CA ASP A 223 17.68 -13.81 -21.93
C ASP A 223 18.39 -12.68 -21.14
N GLN A 224 19.09 -11.79 -21.85
CA GLN A 224 19.89 -10.72 -21.24
C GLN A 224 19.07 -9.72 -20.41
N ASN A 225 17.75 -9.70 -20.59
CA ASN A 225 16.84 -8.88 -19.78
C ASN A 225 16.12 -9.67 -18.68
N ALA A 226 16.39 -10.97 -18.54
CA ALA A 226 15.68 -11.84 -17.60
C ALA A 226 16.28 -11.85 -16.19
N TYR A 227 17.56 -11.50 -16.02
CA TYR A 227 18.24 -11.50 -14.73
C TYR A 227 19.30 -10.40 -14.62
N THR A 228 19.67 -10.06 -13.39
CA THR A 228 20.77 -9.15 -13.05
C THR A 228 21.91 -9.95 -12.41
N GLU A 229 23.13 -9.77 -12.87
CA GLU A 229 24.31 -10.36 -12.21
C GLU A 229 24.66 -9.55 -10.97
N VAL A 230 25.01 -10.25 -9.90
CA VAL A 230 25.46 -9.69 -8.62
C VAL A 230 26.90 -10.12 -8.41
N ASP A 231 27.77 -9.13 -8.22
CA ASP A 231 29.16 -9.38 -7.83
C ASP A 231 29.20 -9.74 -6.34
N PRO A 232 29.89 -10.83 -5.95
CA PRO A 232 30.03 -11.17 -4.53
C PRO A 232 30.83 -10.08 -3.80
N SER A 233 30.35 -9.70 -2.60
CA SER A 233 30.98 -8.71 -1.72
C SER A 233 32.13 -9.25 -0.90
#